data_AF-A0A2R5GIU8-F1
#
_entry.id   AF-A0A2R5GIU8-F1
#
_cell.length_a   1.000
_cell.length_b   1.000
_cell.length_c   1.000
_cell.angle_alpha   90.00
_cell.angle_beta   90.00
_cell.angle_gamma   90.00
#
_symmetry.space_group_name_H-M   'P 1'
#
loop_
_entity.id
_entity.type
_entity.pdbx_description
1 polymer ?
#
loop_
_entity_poly.entity_id
_entity_poly.type
_entity_poly.pdbx_seq_one_letter_code
_entity_poly.pdbx_strand_id
1 'polypeptide(L)'
;MAAKLGLQQTPPAESDESAGQTTQWALGWAQRLGAEDRDRLLMELMRWFKHDFFKWAGKLPCPGCESDDTHCLRGTEPLDHERADLAGRVEIHECKACGAEFRFPRYNCPGKLLETRLGRCGEWANCFGLLLRALGFEARYVLDWTDHVWCEVWSDRVSRWVHCDCCEGPGTIDSPLMYEAGWGKKLNYIVAFAPDHVVDVTRRYTQDFEALKPRRNAASETVIETLIFDAHRQAARTATSSDATVTRTRLLMEQFSFMDAANRDLKDAEQQGRVSGEAEWKRLRGEDGAGAAS
;
A
#
# COMPACT_ATOMS: atom_id res chain seq x y z
N MET A 1 -1.71 -19.63 5.70
CA MET A 1 -0.32 -19.12 5.67
C MET A 1 0.62 -19.92 6.53
N ALA A 2 0.36 -20.11 7.84
CA ALA A 2 1.23 -20.89 8.74
C ALA A 2 1.67 -22.26 8.18
N ALA A 3 0.74 -23.06 7.63
CA ALA A 3 1.06 -24.33 6.99
C ALA A 3 1.98 -24.21 5.76
N LYS A 4 1.85 -23.14 4.95
CA LYS A 4 2.72 -22.88 3.79
C LYS A 4 4.14 -22.43 4.20
N LEU A 5 4.29 -21.89 5.40
CA LEU A 5 5.60 -21.54 5.97
C LEU A 5 6.34 -22.77 6.53
N GLY A 6 5.74 -23.97 6.50
CA GLY A 6 6.34 -25.18 7.08
C GLY A 6 6.32 -25.21 8.61
N LEU A 7 5.57 -24.28 9.23
CA LEU A 7 5.41 -24.22 10.67
C LEU A 7 4.33 -25.22 11.09
N GLN A 8 4.71 -26.34 11.72
CA GLN A 8 3.78 -27.29 12.33
C GLN A 8 3.12 -26.63 13.56
N GLN A 9 2.01 -25.92 13.38
CA GLN A 9 1.18 -25.48 14.50
C GLN A 9 -0.30 -25.63 14.16
N THR A 10 -1.01 -26.41 14.98
CA THR A 10 -2.46 -26.58 14.91
C THR A 10 -3.16 -25.48 15.71
N PRO A 11 -4.21 -24.83 15.17
CA PRO A 11 -5.06 -23.95 15.96
C PRO A 11 -5.73 -24.74 17.11
N PRO A 12 -6.15 -24.06 18.20
CA PRO A 12 -6.92 -24.69 19.27
C PRO A 12 -8.22 -25.30 18.71
N ALA A 13 -8.68 -26.43 19.26
CA ALA A 13 -9.90 -27.10 18.82
C ALA A 13 -11.15 -26.20 18.99
N GLU A 14 -12.07 -26.23 18.01
CA GLU A 14 -13.26 -25.38 17.98
C GLU A 14 -14.29 -25.79 19.07
N SER A 15 -14.72 -24.81 19.87
CA SER A 15 -15.85 -24.83 20.83
C SER A 15 -16.41 -23.41 20.93
N ASP A 16 -17.60 -23.14 21.48
CA ASP A 16 -18.19 -21.77 21.41
C ASP A 16 -17.37 -20.65 22.10
N GLU A 17 -16.42 -20.97 22.99
CA GLU A 17 -15.40 -20.02 23.51
C GLU A 17 -14.18 -19.82 22.57
N SER A 18 -14.11 -20.56 21.47
CA SER A 18 -12.94 -20.67 20.59
C SER A 18 -12.80 -19.53 19.60
N ALA A 19 -13.84 -18.76 19.27
CA ALA A 19 -13.70 -17.67 18.30
C ALA A 19 -12.73 -16.58 18.81
N GLY A 20 -12.84 -16.22 20.09
CA GLY A 20 -11.95 -15.27 20.76
C GLY A 20 -10.53 -15.83 20.97
N GLN A 21 -10.41 -17.10 21.37
CA GLN A 21 -9.13 -17.77 21.59
C GLN A 21 -8.39 -18.07 20.28
N THR A 22 -9.11 -18.44 19.22
CA THR A 22 -8.57 -18.64 17.86
C THR A 22 -8.11 -17.32 17.27
N THR A 23 -8.86 -16.23 17.49
CA THR A 23 -8.45 -14.88 17.07
C THR A 23 -7.21 -14.42 17.83
N GLN A 24 -7.14 -14.56 19.16
CA GLN A 24 -5.93 -14.23 19.93
C GLN A 24 -4.74 -15.11 19.55
N TRP A 25 -4.96 -16.41 19.32
CA TRP A 25 -3.93 -17.31 18.81
C TRP A 25 -3.43 -16.85 17.43
N ALA A 26 -4.35 -16.55 16.51
CA ALA A 26 -4.10 -16.06 15.15
C ALA A 26 -3.35 -14.71 15.13
N LEU A 27 -3.62 -13.83 16.09
CA LEU A 27 -2.92 -12.55 16.22
C LEU A 27 -1.54 -12.71 16.88
N GLY A 28 -1.39 -13.66 17.81
CA GLY A 28 -0.17 -13.84 18.58
C GLY A 28 0.91 -14.69 17.89
N TRP A 29 0.55 -15.65 17.01
CA TRP A 29 1.57 -16.54 16.40
C TRP A 29 2.51 -15.79 15.47
N ALA A 30 1.99 -14.87 14.65
CA ALA A 30 2.80 -14.11 13.69
C ALA A 30 3.84 -13.23 14.40
N GLN A 31 3.52 -12.76 15.60
CA GLN A 31 4.42 -11.95 16.43
C GLN A 31 5.55 -12.76 17.08
N ARG A 32 5.42 -14.10 17.17
CA ARG A 32 6.44 -14.99 17.74
C ARG A 32 7.44 -15.51 16.69
N LEU A 33 7.25 -15.16 15.42
CA LEU A 33 8.14 -15.58 14.34
C LEU A 33 9.50 -14.89 14.45
N GLY A 34 10.56 -15.61 14.09
CA GLY A 34 11.88 -15.02 13.88
C GLY A 34 11.87 -14.06 12.68
N ALA A 35 12.88 -13.19 12.59
CA ALA A 35 12.94 -12.14 11.57
C ALA A 35 12.88 -12.68 10.12
N GLU A 36 13.52 -13.82 9.85
CA GLU A 36 13.46 -14.47 8.52
C GLU A 36 12.05 -14.98 8.18
N ASP A 37 11.38 -15.62 9.14
CA ASP A 37 10.01 -16.09 8.96
C ASP A 37 9.01 -14.94 8.83
N ARG A 38 9.29 -13.77 9.43
CA ARG A 38 8.49 -12.55 9.24
C ARG A 38 8.60 -12.01 7.82
N ASP A 39 9.80 -11.94 7.25
CA ASP A 39 10.01 -11.55 5.85
C ASP A 39 9.30 -12.55 4.91
N ARG A 40 9.38 -13.86 5.19
CA ARG A 40 8.68 -14.88 4.40
C ARG A 40 7.16 -14.77 4.53
N LEU A 41 6.64 -14.49 5.72
CA LEU A 41 5.21 -14.24 5.94
C LEU A 41 4.73 -13.04 5.11
N LEU A 42 5.51 -11.95 5.06
CA LEU A 42 5.20 -10.79 4.24
C LEU A 42 5.10 -11.14 2.74
N MET A 43 6.06 -11.92 2.22
CA MET A 43 6.02 -12.42 0.84
C MET A 43 4.77 -13.26 0.55
N GLU A 44 4.43 -14.20 1.43
CA GLU A 44 3.22 -15.02 1.27
C GLU A 44 1.94 -14.20 1.39
N LEU A 45 1.93 -13.19 2.28
CA LEU A 45 0.81 -12.27 2.44
C LEU A 45 0.55 -11.47 1.17
N MET A 46 1.60 -10.90 0.56
CA MET A 46 1.47 -10.18 -0.71
C MET A 46 1.00 -11.09 -1.84
N ARG A 47 1.53 -12.32 -1.92
CA ARG A 47 1.11 -13.30 -2.93
C ARG A 47 -0.38 -13.63 -2.78
N TRP A 48 -0.81 -14.01 -1.59
CA TRP A 48 -2.21 -14.34 -1.32
C TRP A 48 -3.13 -13.14 -1.53
N PHE A 49 -2.72 -11.94 -1.09
CA PHE A 49 -3.53 -10.74 -1.23
C PHE A 49 -3.83 -10.45 -2.71
N LYS A 50 -2.79 -10.50 -3.55
CA LYS A 50 -2.90 -10.18 -4.98
C LYS A 50 -3.61 -11.26 -5.81
N HIS A 51 -3.36 -12.53 -5.52
CA HIS A 51 -3.81 -13.63 -6.38
C HIS A 51 -5.10 -14.31 -5.91
N ASP A 52 -5.38 -14.29 -4.61
CA ASP A 52 -6.49 -15.05 -4.03
C ASP A 52 -7.55 -14.16 -3.35
N PHE A 53 -7.13 -13.08 -2.67
CA PHE A 53 -8.02 -12.32 -1.80
C PHE A 53 -8.67 -11.12 -2.46
N PHE A 54 -7.87 -10.18 -2.99
CA PHE A 54 -8.31 -8.87 -3.42
C PHE A 54 -8.24 -8.73 -4.95
N LYS A 55 -9.25 -8.08 -5.55
CA LYS A 55 -9.41 -7.97 -7.00
C LYS A 55 -9.22 -6.53 -7.46
N TRP A 56 -8.60 -6.38 -8.64
CA TRP A 56 -8.40 -5.08 -9.25
C TRP A 56 -9.67 -4.63 -9.97
N ALA A 57 -10.16 -3.44 -9.64
CA ALA A 57 -11.29 -2.80 -10.29
C ALA A 57 -10.85 -2.11 -11.59
N GLY A 58 -10.57 -2.91 -12.63
CA GLY A 58 -10.41 -2.46 -14.02
C GLY A 58 -11.77 -2.24 -14.65
N LYS A 59 -12.25 -3.25 -15.39
CA LYS A 59 -13.64 -3.36 -15.82
C LYS A 59 -14.45 -4.03 -14.72
N LEU A 60 -15.56 -3.41 -14.35
CA LEU A 60 -16.45 -3.94 -13.32
C LEU A 60 -17.50 -4.82 -13.98
N PRO A 61 -17.66 -6.10 -13.60
CA PRO A 61 -18.68 -6.96 -14.20
C PRO A 61 -20.07 -6.41 -13.87
N CYS A 62 -20.96 -6.38 -14.86
CA CYS A 62 -22.33 -5.94 -14.67
C CYS A 62 -23.07 -6.85 -13.66
N PRO A 63 -23.68 -6.32 -12.59
CA PRO A 63 -24.43 -7.14 -11.63
C PRO A 63 -25.65 -7.87 -12.22
N GLY A 64 -26.18 -7.39 -13.35
CA GLY A 64 -27.36 -7.97 -13.99
C GLY A 64 -27.08 -9.01 -15.07
N CYS A 65 -25.95 -8.91 -15.78
CA CYS A 65 -25.63 -9.79 -16.91
C CYS A 65 -24.18 -10.29 -16.97
N GLU A 66 -23.36 -9.95 -15.98
CA GLU A 66 -21.95 -10.34 -15.83
C GLU A 66 -21.01 -9.90 -16.96
N SER A 67 -21.50 -9.12 -17.95
CA SER A 67 -20.66 -8.54 -18.99
C SER A 67 -19.65 -7.56 -18.40
N ASP A 68 -18.41 -7.66 -18.89
CA ASP A 68 -17.31 -6.73 -18.59
C ASP A 68 -17.31 -5.50 -19.53
N ASP A 69 -18.26 -5.38 -20.46
CA ASP A 69 -18.41 -4.18 -21.30
C ASP A 69 -19.14 -3.07 -20.53
N THR A 70 -18.48 -2.60 -19.49
CA THR A 70 -18.95 -1.53 -18.62
C THR A 70 -18.00 -0.34 -18.67
N HIS A 71 -18.54 0.85 -18.41
CA HIS A 71 -17.74 2.06 -18.34
C HIS A 71 -18.30 3.00 -17.28
N CYS A 72 -17.41 3.81 -16.69
CA CYS A 72 -17.82 4.85 -15.76
C CYS A 72 -18.58 5.94 -16.54
N LEU A 73 -19.85 6.10 -16.21
CA LEU A 73 -20.74 7.08 -16.82
C LEU A 73 -20.63 8.44 -16.14
N ARG A 74 -20.66 8.47 -14.80
CA ARG A 74 -20.58 9.71 -14.01
C ARG A 74 -20.15 9.47 -12.56
N GLY A 75 -19.66 10.51 -11.89
CA GLY A 75 -19.52 10.54 -10.43
C GLY A 75 -20.81 10.98 -9.75
N THR A 76 -21.03 10.53 -8.51
CA THR A 76 -22.13 10.99 -7.66
C THR A 76 -21.75 10.94 -6.18
N GLU A 77 -22.56 11.62 -5.36
CA GLU A 77 -22.40 11.62 -3.91
C GLU A 77 -22.74 10.24 -3.33
N PRO A 78 -22.06 9.83 -2.25
CA PRO A 78 -22.43 8.64 -1.51
C PRO A 78 -23.84 8.76 -0.92
N LEU A 79 -24.52 7.61 -0.81
CA LEU A 79 -25.69 7.42 0.04
C LEU A 79 -25.25 7.33 1.50
N ASP A 80 -26.20 7.48 2.44
CA ASP A 80 -25.86 7.54 3.87
C ASP A 80 -25.16 6.28 4.39
N HIS A 81 -25.59 5.09 3.93
CA HIS A 81 -24.92 3.84 4.29
C HIS A 81 -23.52 3.72 3.66
N GLU A 82 -23.34 4.25 2.45
CA GLU A 82 -22.02 4.27 1.79
C GLU A 82 -21.07 5.23 2.54
N ARG A 83 -21.59 6.38 2.98
CA ARG A 83 -20.88 7.35 3.82
C ARG A 83 -20.50 6.77 5.18
N ALA A 84 -21.36 5.93 5.77
CA ALA A 84 -21.08 5.24 7.03
C ALA A 84 -19.86 4.30 6.89
N ASP A 85 -19.65 3.70 5.72
CA ASP A 85 -18.46 2.92 5.35
C ASP A 85 -17.31 3.80 4.79
N LEU A 86 -17.35 5.10 5.08
CA LEU A 86 -16.35 6.10 4.69
C LEU A 86 -16.13 6.19 3.16
N ALA A 87 -17.17 5.93 2.35
CA ALA A 87 -17.09 6.24 0.93
C ALA A 87 -16.97 7.75 0.73
N GLY A 88 -15.92 8.19 0.04
CA GLY A 88 -15.71 9.61 -0.26
C GLY A 88 -16.36 10.06 -1.57
N ARG A 89 -16.59 9.12 -2.49
CA ARG A 89 -17.25 9.34 -3.78
C ARG A 89 -17.81 8.03 -4.33
N VAL A 90 -18.73 8.12 -5.28
CA VAL A 90 -19.29 6.96 -5.98
C VAL A 90 -19.17 7.14 -7.48
N GLU A 91 -18.73 6.09 -8.16
CA GLU A 91 -18.74 6.00 -9.62
C GLU A 91 -20.02 5.26 -10.05
N ILE A 92 -20.81 5.87 -10.94
CA ILE A 92 -21.91 5.18 -11.62
C ILE A 92 -21.37 4.59 -12.90
N HIS A 93 -21.52 3.28 -13.06
CA HIS A 93 -21.11 2.54 -14.25
C HIS A 93 -22.33 2.10 -15.04
N GLU A 94 -22.23 2.12 -16.37
CA GLU A 94 -23.26 1.63 -17.28
C GLU A 94 -22.72 0.42 -18.06
N CYS A 95 -23.53 -0.64 -18.14
CA CYS A 95 -23.26 -1.80 -18.96
C CYS A 95 -23.80 -1.61 -20.39
N LYS A 96 -22.93 -1.71 -21.39
CA LYS A 96 -23.34 -1.56 -22.79
C LYS A 96 -24.13 -2.74 -23.33
N ALA A 97 -24.02 -3.93 -22.70
CA ALA A 97 -24.72 -5.12 -23.13
C ALA A 97 -26.22 -5.12 -22.75
N CYS A 98 -26.56 -4.59 -21.57
CA CYS A 98 -27.94 -4.60 -21.07
C CYS A 98 -28.50 -3.22 -20.66
N GLY A 99 -27.70 -2.15 -20.74
CA GLY A 99 -28.09 -0.79 -20.35
C GLY A 99 -28.22 -0.56 -18.84
N ALA A 100 -27.88 -1.55 -18.01
CA ALA A 100 -28.00 -1.41 -16.56
C ALA A 100 -26.95 -0.44 -16.00
N GLU A 101 -27.40 0.51 -15.17
CA GLU A 101 -26.53 1.33 -14.33
C GLU A 101 -26.32 0.68 -12.96
N PHE A 102 -25.10 0.77 -12.42
CA PHE A 102 -24.78 0.30 -11.07
C PHE A 102 -23.75 1.20 -10.38
N ARG A 103 -23.71 1.11 -9.05
CA ARG A 103 -22.86 1.95 -8.19
C ARG A 103 -21.56 1.23 -7.84
N PHE A 104 -20.46 1.96 -7.89
CA PHE A 104 -19.16 1.56 -7.37
C PHE A 104 -18.65 2.59 -6.35
N PRO A 105 -19.00 2.44 -5.06
CA PRO A 105 -18.54 3.34 -4.02
C PRO A 105 -17.05 3.15 -3.72
N ARG A 106 -16.33 4.26 -3.57
CA ARG A 106 -14.89 4.28 -3.24
C ARG A 106 -14.71 4.33 -1.72
N TYR A 107 -14.82 3.17 -1.09
CA TYR A 107 -14.79 2.99 0.36
C TYR A 107 -13.41 3.24 0.96
N ASN A 108 -13.35 3.93 2.11
CA ASN A 108 -12.13 4.07 2.92
C ASN A 108 -12.18 3.29 4.24
N CYS A 109 -13.31 2.68 4.60
CA CYS A 109 -13.41 1.81 5.77
C CYS A 109 -12.69 0.48 5.49
N PRO A 110 -11.57 0.15 6.18
CA PRO A 110 -10.84 -1.07 5.93
C PRO A 110 -11.68 -2.33 6.19
N GLY A 111 -12.57 -2.28 7.17
CA GLY A 111 -13.52 -3.36 7.47
C GLY A 111 -14.44 -3.66 6.28
N LYS A 112 -14.96 -2.61 5.62
CA LYS A 112 -15.77 -2.76 4.42
C LYS A 112 -14.98 -3.38 3.27
N LEU A 113 -13.71 -3.02 3.13
CA LEU A 113 -12.84 -3.56 2.08
C LEU A 113 -12.55 -5.06 2.25
N LEU A 114 -12.61 -5.60 3.47
CA LEU A 114 -12.53 -7.05 3.70
C LEU A 114 -13.76 -7.82 3.15
N GLU A 115 -14.91 -7.15 3.04
CA GLU A 115 -16.13 -7.67 2.44
C GLU A 115 -16.10 -7.52 0.91
N THR A 116 -15.83 -6.31 0.41
CA THR A 116 -15.92 -6.02 -1.04
C THR A 116 -14.78 -6.67 -1.82
N ARG A 117 -13.58 -6.75 -1.23
CA ARG A 117 -12.37 -7.34 -1.81
C ARG A 117 -12.07 -6.86 -3.24
N LEU A 118 -12.42 -5.61 -3.52
CA LEU A 118 -12.39 -5.04 -4.86
C LEU A 118 -12.07 -3.55 -4.76
N GLY A 119 -11.16 -3.09 -5.61
CA GLY A 119 -10.80 -1.68 -5.68
C GLY A 119 -9.57 -1.40 -6.52
N ARG A 120 -9.03 -0.18 -6.40
CA ARG A 120 -7.79 0.26 -7.06
C ARG A 120 -6.72 0.51 -5.99
N CYS A 121 -5.59 1.12 -6.35
CA CYS A 121 -4.44 1.27 -5.46
C CYS A 121 -4.79 1.79 -4.05
N GLY A 122 -5.70 2.75 -3.94
CA GLY A 122 -6.24 3.26 -2.67
C GLY A 122 -6.83 2.16 -1.77
N GLU A 123 -7.84 1.44 -2.27
CA GLU A 123 -8.48 0.35 -1.53
C GLU A 123 -7.52 -0.81 -1.24
N TRP A 124 -6.64 -1.12 -2.20
CA TRP A 124 -5.62 -2.15 -2.07
C TRP A 124 -4.67 -1.86 -0.91
N ALA A 125 -4.00 -0.69 -0.93
CA ALA A 125 -3.06 -0.30 0.11
C ALA A 125 -3.75 -0.15 1.48
N ASN A 126 -4.98 0.37 1.51
CA ASN A 126 -5.74 0.54 2.74
C ASN A 126 -6.07 -0.82 3.40
N CYS A 127 -6.68 -1.74 2.64
CA CYS A 127 -7.01 -3.07 3.15
C CYS A 127 -5.74 -3.87 3.50
N PHE A 128 -4.68 -3.77 2.69
CA PHE A 128 -3.42 -4.46 2.96
C PHE A 128 -2.74 -3.92 4.23
N GLY A 129 -2.75 -2.60 4.42
CA GLY A 129 -2.25 -1.94 5.64
C GLY A 129 -2.95 -2.45 6.90
N LEU A 130 -4.27 -2.65 6.87
CA LEU A 130 -5.01 -3.28 7.97
C LEU A 130 -4.47 -4.69 8.27
N LEU A 131 -4.30 -5.53 7.24
CA LEU A 131 -3.85 -6.91 7.40
C LEU A 131 -2.43 -6.98 7.95
N LEU A 132 -1.53 -6.11 7.50
CA LEU A 132 -0.18 -5.97 8.05
C LEU A 132 -0.22 -5.68 9.55
N ARG A 133 -1.01 -4.68 9.96
CA ARG A 133 -1.15 -4.30 11.37
C ARG A 133 -1.78 -5.41 12.20
N ALA A 134 -2.80 -6.10 11.67
CA ALA A 134 -3.43 -7.24 12.33
C ALA A 134 -2.45 -8.40 12.56
N LEU A 135 -1.53 -8.65 11.63
CA LEU A 135 -0.45 -9.63 11.77
C LEU A 135 0.73 -9.13 12.60
N GLY A 136 0.61 -7.96 13.24
CA GLY A 136 1.62 -7.39 14.12
C GLY A 136 2.87 -6.90 13.40
N PHE A 137 2.77 -6.54 12.12
CA PHE A 137 3.84 -5.81 11.45
C PHE A 137 3.83 -4.34 11.86
N GLU A 138 5.02 -3.77 12.02
CA GLU A 138 5.18 -2.32 11.98
C GLU A 138 5.07 -1.88 10.54
N ALA A 139 4.03 -1.09 10.24
CA ALA A 139 3.68 -0.74 8.87
C ALA A 139 3.37 0.75 8.74
N ARG A 140 3.76 1.32 7.61
CA ARG A 140 3.40 2.68 7.19
C ARG A 140 2.47 2.62 5.99
N TYR A 141 1.54 3.56 5.93
CA TYR A 141 0.84 3.92 4.70
C TYR A 141 1.66 5.00 3.98
N VAL A 142 1.98 4.79 2.71
CA VAL A 142 2.80 5.72 1.94
C VAL A 142 1.95 6.36 0.85
N LEU A 143 1.93 7.70 0.83
CA LEU A 143 1.23 8.50 -0.15
C LEU A 143 2.22 9.17 -1.09
N ASP A 144 2.11 8.85 -2.38
CA ASP A 144 2.73 9.58 -3.47
C ASP A 144 1.70 10.53 -4.09
N TRP A 145 2.01 11.83 -4.07
CA TRP A 145 1.15 12.88 -4.61
C TRP A 145 0.91 12.78 -6.13
N THR A 146 1.66 11.94 -6.82
CA THR A 146 1.42 11.61 -8.24
C THR A 146 0.42 10.46 -8.42
N ASP A 147 -0.62 10.42 -7.59
CA ASP A 147 -1.77 9.50 -7.64
C ASP A 147 -1.39 8.02 -7.45
N HIS A 148 -0.58 7.71 -6.43
CA HIS A 148 -0.32 6.33 -6.05
C HIS A 148 -0.09 6.17 -4.55
N VAL A 149 -0.34 4.96 -4.03
CA VAL A 149 -0.21 4.64 -2.60
C VAL A 149 0.23 3.20 -2.42
N TRP A 150 0.98 2.93 -1.35
CA TRP A 150 1.48 1.60 -0.99
C TRP A 150 1.79 1.50 0.50
N CYS A 151 2.44 0.42 0.94
CA CYS A 151 2.88 0.25 2.32
C CYS A 151 4.41 0.10 2.45
N GLU A 152 4.95 0.49 3.60
CA GLU A 152 6.28 0.06 4.03
C GLU A 152 6.15 -0.79 5.28
N VAL A 153 7.06 -1.75 5.45
CA VAL A 153 7.13 -2.63 6.63
C VAL A 153 8.53 -2.58 7.22
N TRP A 154 8.65 -2.46 8.53
CA TRP A 154 9.96 -2.61 9.19
C TRP A 154 10.38 -4.09 9.17
N SER A 155 11.59 -4.36 8.64
CA SER A 155 12.19 -5.70 8.72
C SER A 155 13.35 -5.67 9.69
N ASP A 156 13.24 -6.46 10.76
CA ASP A 156 14.32 -6.63 11.74
C ASP A 156 15.55 -7.33 11.13
N ARG A 157 15.35 -8.17 10.12
CA ARG A 157 16.43 -8.91 9.44
C ARG A 157 17.40 -7.97 8.73
N VAL A 158 16.89 -6.93 8.07
CA VAL A 158 17.71 -5.91 7.38
C VAL A 158 17.78 -4.58 8.12
N SER A 159 17.14 -4.49 9.30
CA SER A 159 17.12 -3.32 10.18
C SER A 159 16.75 -2.01 9.48
N ARG A 160 15.73 -2.06 8.60
CA ARG A 160 15.21 -0.90 7.89
C ARG A 160 13.76 -1.09 7.43
N TRP A 161 13.16 0.01 7.00
CA TRP A 161 11.89 -0.01 6.28
C TRP A 161 12.06 -0.61 4.88
N VAL A 162 11.16 -1.53 4.54
CA VAL A 162 11.10 -2.25 3.27
C VAL A 162 9.83 -1.83 2.52
N HIS A 163 10.03 -1.38 1.29
CA HIS A 163 8.94 -1.03 0.37
C HIS A 163 8.09 -2.26 0.01
N CYS A 164 6.76 -2.12 0.06
CA CYS A 164 5.81 -3.18 -0.27
C CYS A 164 4.59 -2.64 -1.04
N ASP A 165 4.56 -2.85 -2.36
CA ASP A 165 3.38 -2.54 -3.19
C ASP A 165 2.51 -3.78 -3.43
N CYS A 166 1.42 -3.90 -2.67
CA CYS A 166 0.49 -5.03 -2.78
C CYS A 166 -0.21 -5.12 -4.16
N CYS A 167 -0.30 -4.02 -4.91
CA CYS A 167 -0.89 -4.01 -6.25
C CYS A 167 0.01 -4.73 -7.26
N GLU A 168 1.32 -4.71 -7.03
CA GLU A 168 2.33 -5.18 -7.98
C GLU A 168 2.81 -6.61 -7.64
N GLY A 169 2.71 -7.00 -6.37
CA GLY A 169 2.91 -8.37 -5.92
C GLY A 169 4.28 -8.63 -5.28
N PRO A 170 4.57 -9.86 -4.86
CA PRO A 170 5.74 -10.15 -4.01
C PRO A 170 7.09 -9.90 -4.72
N GLY A 171 7.12 -9.87 -6.05
CA GLY A 171 8.35 -9.61 -6.82
C GLY A 171 8.87 -8.18 -6.71
N THR A 172 8.05 -7.24 -6.24
CA THR A 172 8.41 -5.82 -6.08
C THR A 172 8.70 -5.44 -4.63
N ILE A 173 8.72 -6.41 -3.72
CA ILE A 173 9.19 -6.18 -2.34
C ILE A 173 10.60 -5.60 -2.42
N ASP A 174 10.83 -4.55 -1.65
CA ASP A 174 12.11 -3.85 -1.59
C ASP A 174 12.57 -3.27 -2.93
N SER A 175 11.63 -2.87 -3.80
CA SER A 175 11.91 -2.28 -5.12
C SER A 175 11.43 -0.82 -5.23
N PRO A 176 11.85 0.10 -4.32
CA PRO A 176 11.29 1.45 -4.27
C PRO A 176 11.55 2.30 -5.52
N LEU A 177 12.58 2.03 -6.32
CA LEU A 177 12.86 2.82 -7.52
C LEU A 177 11.98 2.43 -8.71
N MET A 178 11.11 1.41 -8.57
CA MET A 178 10.23 0.95 -9.64
C MET A 178 9.33 2.05 -10.22
N TYR A 179 8.94 3.02 -9.39
CA TYR A 179 8.06 4.11 -9.81
C TYR A 179 8.78 5.12 -10.69
N GLU A 180 10.02 5.48 -10.34
CA GLU A 180 10.81 6.43 -11.12
C GLU A 180 11.43 5.77 -12.35
N ALA A 181 12.12 4.64 -12.16
CA ALA A 181 12.88 3.97 -13.21
C ALA A 181 11.99 3.14 -14.13
N GLY A 182 11.18 2.24 -13.56
CA GLY A 182 10.34 1.33 -14.33
C GLY A 182 9.11 2.01 -14.93
N TRP A 183 8.38 2.80 -14.13
CA TRP A 183 7.15 3.45 -14.58
C TRP A 183 7.39 4.84 -15.17
N GLY A 184 8.60 5.39 -15.06
CA GLY A 184 8.92 6.71 -15.58
C GLY A 184 8.22 7.87 -14.87
N LYS A 185 7.67 7.66 -13.66
CA LYS A 185 6.89 8.68 -12.95
C LYS A 185 7.75 9.89 -12.66
N LYS A 186 7.18 11.08 -12.88
CA LYS A 186 7.79 12.36 -12.47
C LYS A 186 7.36 12.69 -11.05
N LEU A 187 7.94 11.97 -10.09
CA LEU A 187 7.65 12.07 -8.65
C LEU A 187 7.86 13.49 -8.11
N ASN A 188 7.23 13.80 -6.97
CA ASN A 188 7.37 15.07 -6.24
C ASN A 188 7.39 14.91 -4.71
N TYR A 189 6.31 14.43 -4.10
CA TYR A 189 6.15 14.30 -2.66
C TYR A 189 5.71 12.88 -2.33
N ILE A 190 6.49 12.20 -1.49
CA ILE A 190 6.15 10.88 -0.99
C ILE A 190 6.29 10.90 0.52
N VAL A 191 5.16 10.77 1.22
CA VAL A 191 5.07 10.89 2.67
C VAL A 191 4.55 9.59 3.25
N ALA A 192 5.25 9.08 4.25
CA ALA A 192 4.88 7.89 5.00
C ALA A 192 4.21 8.24 6.32
N PHE A 193 3.13 7.54 6.64
CA PHE A 193 2.32 7.72 7.84
C PHE A 193 2.28 6.42 8.64
N ALA A 194 2.67 6.51 9.91
CA ALA A 194 2.52 5.46 10.91
C ALA A 194 1.79 6.02 12.14
N PRO A 195 1.28 5.17 13.06
CA PRO A 195 0.59 5.64 14.26
C PRO A 195 1.42 6.60 15.14
N ASP A 196 2.74 6.50 15.09
CA ASP A 196 3.67 7.23 15.97
C ASP A 196 4.64 8.16 15.23
N HIS A 197 4.61 8.21 13.90
CA HIS A 197 5.47 9.10 13.14
C HIS A 197 4.94 9.39 11.72
N VAL A 198 5.32 10.56 11.21
CA VAL A 198 5.14 10.98 9.82
C VAL A 198 6.51 11.36 9.27
N VAL A 199 6.85 10.90 8.06
CA VAL A 199 8.20 11.07 7.48
C VAL A 199 8.08 11.37 6.00
N ASP A 200 8.82 12.37 5.52
CA ASP A 200 9.07 12.51 4.09
C ASP A 200 10.07 11.43 3.66
N VAL A 201 9.58 10.46 2.88
CA VAL A 201 10.36 9.33 2.40
C VAL A 201 10.74 9.48 0.93
N THR A 202 10.54 10.67 0.33
CA THR A 202 10.78 10.93 -1.10
C THR A 202 12.15 10.45 -1.56
N ARG A 203 13.21 10.67 -0.77
CA ARG A 203 14.58 10.26 -1.09
C ARG A 203 14.79 8.74 -1.26
N ARG A 204 13.91 7.90 -0.70
CA ARG A 204 13.96 6.44 -0.91
C ARG A 204 13.55 6.05 -2.34
N TYR A 205 12.71 6.84 -2.97
CA TYR A 205 11.99 6.51 -4.20
C TYR A 205 12.53 7.26 -5.42
N THR A 206 13.68 7.95 -5.30
CA THR A 206 14.34 8.64 -6.41
C THR A 206 15.86 8.45 -6.33
N GLN A 207 16.51 8.28 -7.48
CA GLN A 207 17.97 8.35 -7.59
C GLN A 207 18.46 9.79 -7.83
N ASP A 208 17.61 10.67 -8.36
CA ASP A 208 17.96 12.06 -8.68
C ASP A 208 17.02 13.06 -7.99
N PHE A 209 17.30 13.28 -6.70
CA PHE A 209 16.53 14.24 -5.90
C PHE A 209 16.66 15.68 -6.43
N GLU A 210 17.78 16.05 -7.03
CA GLU A 210 17.98 17.42 -7.55
C GLU A 210 17.15 17.64 -8.83
N ALA A 211 17.03 16.65 -9.71
CA ALA A 211 16.09 16.72 -10.83
C ALA A 211 14.61 16.65 -10.39
N LEU A 212 14.33 16.08 -9.21
CA LEU A 212 13.00 16.02 -8.63
C LEU A 212 12.57 17.34 -7.97
N LYS A 213 13.49 18.01 -7.29
CA LYS A 213 13.26 19.20 -6.47
C LYS A 213 12.45 20.32 -7.15
N PRO A 214 12.62 20.65 -8.45
CA PRO A 214 11.79 21.67 -9.11
C PRO A 214 10.29 21.33 -9.16
N ARG A 215 9.92 20.05 -9.06
CA ARG A 215 8.51 19.60 -9.00
C ARG A 215 7.91 19.71 -7.60
N ARG A 216 8.72 20.01 -6.59
CA ARG A 216 8.29 20.23 -5.21
C ARG A 216 7.96 21.72 -4.98
N ASN A 217 6.92 22.19 -5.65
CA ASN A 217 6.56 23.61 -5.71
C ASN A 217 5.24 23.98 -4.99
N ALA A 218 4.65 23.08 -4.19
CA ALA A 218 3.44 23.36 -3.42
C ALA A 218 3.69 24.35 -2.26
N ALA A 219 4.91 24.36 -1.71
CA ALA A 219 5.41 25.30 -0.71
C ALA A 219 6.95 25.28 -0.71
N SER A 220 7.62 26.14 0.07
CA SER A 220 9.07 26.05 0.26
C SER A 220 9.44 24.78 1.05
N GLU A 221 10.63 24.22 0.81
CA GLU A 221 11.08 23.02 1.54
C GLU A 221 11.09 23.25 3.06
N THR A 222 11.47 24.43 3.53
CA THR A 222 11.41 24.76 4.97
C THR A 222 9.98 24.69 5.53
N VAL A 223 8.97 25.11 4.76
CA VAL A 223 7.56 25.00 5.17
C VAL A 223 7.14 23.53 5.19
N ILE A 224 7.53 22.76 4.18
CA ILE A 224 7.23 21.32 4.10
C ILE A 224 7.86 20.57 5.27
N GLU A 225 9.15 20.79 5.54
CA GLU A 225 9.88 20.21 6.67
C GLU A 225 9.20 20.55 8.01
N THR A 226 8.75 21.80 8.18
CA THR A 226 8.03 22.23 9.38
C THR A 226 6.69 21.50 9.53
N LEU A 227 5.91 21.39 8.44
CA LEU A 227 4.63 20.68 8.46
C LEU A 227 4.80 19.19 8.77
N ILE A 228 5.80 18.54 8.18
CA ILE A 228 6.12 17.13 8.45
C ILE A 228 6.58 16.95 9.90
N PHE A 229 7.42 17.87 10.41
CA PHE A 229 7.86 17.84 11.80
C PHE A 229 6.70 17.99 12.79
N ASP A 230 5.79 18.93 12.54
CA ASP A 230 4.60 19.14 13.38
C ASP A 230 3.65 17.93 13.34
N ALA A 231 3.43 17.36 12.15
CA ALA A 231 2.64 16.14 11.99
C ALA A 231 3.29 14.94 12.71
N HIS A 232 4.60 14.77 12.60
CA HIS A 232 5.36 13.76 13.34
C HIS A 232 5.20 13.95 14.85
N ARG A 233 5.38 15.17 15.35
CA ARG A 233 5.25 15.50 16.77
C ARG A 233 3.84 15.22 17.29
N GLN A 234 2.82 15.47 16.47
CA GLN A 234 1.44 15.15 16.82
C GLN A 234 1.24 13.63 16.92
N ALA A 235 1.67 12.86 15.91
CA ALA A 235 1.56 11.41 15.90
C ALA A 235 2.28 10.76 17.09
N ALA A 236 3.52 11.18 17.36
CA ALA A 236 4.34 10.65 18.45
C ALA A 236 3.72 10.89 19.84
N ARG A 237 2.95 11.98 20.02
CA ARG A 237 2.23 12.26 21.27
C ARG A 237 1.01 11.39 21.49
N THR A 238 0.35 10.98 20.42
CA THR A 238 -0.88 10.19 20.48
C THR A 238 -0.64 8.69 20.45
N ALA A 239 0.58 8.27 20.12
CA ALA A 239 0.94 6.86 20.08
C ALA A 239 0.92 6.22 21.46
N THR A 240 0.26 5.07 21.57
CA THR A 240 0.06 4.34 22.82
C THR A 240 1.07 3.21 23.05
N SER A 241 1.88 2.86 22.05
CA SER A 241 2.55 1.56 21.98
C SER A 241 3.97 1.54 21.41
N SER A 242 4.55 2.67 20.97
CA SER A 242 5.93 2.67 20.46
C SER A 242 6.94 3.16 21.50
N ASP A 243 8.08 2.48 21.56
CA ASP A 243 9.24 2.98 22.28
C ASP A 243 9.82 4.16 21.49
N ALA A 244 9.58 5.38 21.99
CA ALA A 244 10.04 6.61 21.37
C ALA A 244 11.57 6.62 21.09
N THR A 245 12.36 5.86 21.86
CA THR A 245 13.82 5.72 21.66
C THR A 245 14.14 4.89 20.42
N VAL A 246 13.41 3.80 20.22
CA VAL A 246 13.54 2.94 19.04
C VAL A 246 13.12 3.72 17.80
N THR A 247 11.97 4.39 17.83
CA THR A 247 11.49 5.21 16.71
C THR A 247 12.51 6.29 16.35
N ARG A 248 13.07 7.01 17.34
CA ARG A 248 14.09 8.03 17.08
C ARG A 248 15.37 7.46 16.47
N THR A 249 15.86 6.33 16.97
CA THR A 249 17.05 5.65 16.42
C THR A 249 16.83 5.25 14.97
N ARG A 250 15.68 4.62 14.67
CA ARG A 250 15.34 4.19 13.31
C ARG A 250 15.18 5.37 12.35
N LEU A 251 14.61 6.49 12.79
CA LEU A 251 14.52 7.71 11.97
C LEU A 251 15.90 8.27 11.62
N LEU A 252 16.86 8.24 12.55
CA LEU A 252 18.24 8.66 12.25
C LEU A 252 18.91 7.71 11.24
N MET A 253 18.77 6.40 11.43
CA MET A 253 19.28 5.41 10.48
C MET A 253 18.68 5.60 9.08
N GLU A 254 17.39 5.91 9.01
CA GLU A 254 16.68 6.17 7.76
C GLU A 254 17.22 7.40 7.03
N GLN A 255 17.53 8.50 7.75
CA GLN A 255 18.16 9.68 7.16
C GLN A 255 19.53 9.36 6.53
N PHE A 256 20.34 8.51 7.16
CA PHE A 256 21.59 8.04 6.55
C PHE A 256 21.32 7.19 5.31
N SER A 257 20.34 6.28 5.36
CA SER A 257 20.00 5.43 4.20
C SER A 257 19.52 6.21 2.98
N PHE A 258 18.93 7.39 3.17
CA PHE A 258 18.54 8.28 2.07
C PHE A 258 19.72 8.86 1.29
N MET A 259 20.90 8.95 1.92
CA MET A 259 22.12 9.37 1.23
C MET A 259 22.66 8.26 0.33
N ASP A 260 22.46 7.00 0.72
CA ASP A 260 22.91 5.83 -0.04
C ASP A 260 21.95 5.43 -1.17
N ALA A 261 20.65 5.74 -1.03
CA ALA A 261 19.61 5.37 -2.00
C ALA A 261 19.89 5.89 -3.41
N ALA A 262 20.51 7.07 -3.54
CA ALA A 262 20.88 7.66 -4.83
C ALA A 262 22.05 6.93 -5.54
N ASN A 263 22.87 6.19 -4.79
CA ASN A 263 24.13 5.63 -5.28
C ASN A 263 24.10 4.13 -5.56
N ARG A 264 22.95 3.47 -5.37
CA ARG A 264 22.81 2.03 -5.64
C ARG A 264 22.36 1.75 -7.07
N ASP A 265 22.76 0.59 -7.58
CA ASP A 265 22.28 0.10 -8.86
C ASP A 265 20.78 -0.27 -8.80
N LEU A 266 20.11 -0.14 -9.96
CA LEU A 266 18.73 -0.55 -10.14
C LEU A 266 18.62 -2.06 -10.15
N LYS A 267 17.65 -2.60 -9.40
CA LYS A 267 17.31 -4.02 -9.47
C LYS A 267 16.50 -4.30 -10.74
N ASP A 268 16.53 -5.52 -11.25
CA ASP A 268 15.72 -5.93 -12.40
C ASP A 268 14.22 -5.70 -12.18
N ALA A 269 13.74 -5.90 -10.94
CA ALA A 269 12.34 -5.64 -10.56
C ALA A 269 11.95 -4.16 -10.62
N GLU A 270 12.92 -3.24 -10.52
CA GLU A 270 12.71 -1.79 -10.55
C GLU A 270 12.70 -1.22 -11.95
N GLN A 271 13.14 -2.00 -12.94
CA GLN A 271 13.15 -1.61 -14.34
C GLN A 271 11.86 -2.06 -15.05
N GLN A 272 10.96 -2.73 -14.34
CA GLN A 272 9.71 -3.23 -14.91
C GLN A 272 8.62 -2.14 -14.89
N GLY A 273 7.88 -2.05 -16.00
CA GLY A 273 6.67 -1.25 -16.08
C GLY A 273 5.59 -1.75 -15.12
N ARG A 274 4.55 -0.92 -14.94
CA ARG A 274 3.42 -1.19 -14.06
C ARG A 274 2.69 -2.46 -14.46
N VAL A 275 2.37 -3.30 -13.49
CA VAL A 275 1.58 -4.51 -13.69
C VAL A 275 0.09 -4.20 -13.54
N SER A 276 -0.31 -3.47 -12.49
CA SER A 276 -1.72 -3.13 -12.22
C SER A 276 -2.33 -2.15 -13.22
N GLY A 277 -3.65 -2.20 -13.40
CA GLY A 277 -4.35 -1.31 -14.33
C GLY A 277 -4.43 -1.84 -15.76
N GLU A 278 -5.31 -1.23 -16.55
CA GLU A 278 -5.53 -1.60 -17.95
C GLU A 278 -4.34 -1.17 -18.83
N ALA A 279 -4.04 -1.93 -19.89
CA ALA A 279 -2.89 -1.69 -20.76
C ALA A 279 -2.91 -0.29 -21.41
N GLU A 280 -4.07 0.14 -21.91
CA GLU A 280 -4.23 1.47 -22.50
C GLU A 280 -4.01 2.58 -21.46
N TRP A 281 -4.56 2.42 -20.26
CA TRP A 281 -4.38 3.36 -19.16
C TRP A 281 -2.91 3.51 -18.77
N LYS A 282 -2.16 2.41 -18.70
CA LYS A 282 -0.71 2.43 -18.43
C LYS A 282 0.07 3.14 -19.54
N ARG A 283 -0.21 2.82 -20.81
CA ARG A 283 0.44 3.44 -21.97
C ARG A 283 0.19 4.94 -22.03
N LEU A 284 -1.04 5.39 -21.78
CA LEU A 284 -1.39 6.82 -21.74
C LEU A 284 -0.62 7.59 -20.66
N ARG A 285 -0.20 6.90 -19.59
CA ARG A 285 0.60 7.48 -18.51
C ARG A 285 2.11 7.26 -18.67
N GLY A 286 2.53 6.53 -19.69
CA GLY A 286 3.94 6.13 -19.88
C GLY A 286 4.45 5.12 -18.85
N GLU A 287 3.55 4.46 -18.12
CA GLU A 287 3.90 3.57 -17.01
C GLU A 287 4.03 2.10 -17.47
N ASP A 288 4.01 1.82 -18.77
CA ASP A 288 4.10 0.46 -19.34
C ASP A 288 5.54 -0.07 -19.47
N GLY A 289 6.55 0.75 -19.12
CA GLY A 289 7.97 0.41 -19.19
C GLY A 289 8.60 0.66 -20.56
N ALA A 290 7.86 1.17 -21.55
CA ALA A 290 8.41 1.44 -22.88
C ALA A 290 9.39 2.63 -22.91
N GLY A 291 9.34 3.51 -21.91
CA GLY A 291 10.20 4.69 -21.79
C GLY A 291 11.58 4.45 -21.15
N ALA A 292 11.84 3.26 -20.62
CA ALA A 292 13.12 2.94 -19.96
C ALA A 292 14.25 2.57 -20.96
N ALA A 293 13.96 2.52 -22.26
CA ALA A 293 14.88 2.06 -23.31
C ALA A 293 15.43 3.18 -24.23
N SER A 294 15.47 4.44 -23.78
CA SER A 294 16.09 5.55 -24.52
C SER A 294 17.09 6.33 -23.69
#